data_AF-A0A8T4PBE3-F1
#
_entry.id   AF-A0A8T4PBE3-F1
#
_cell.length_a   1.000
_cell.length_b   1.000
_cell.length_c   1.000
_cell.angle_alpha   90.00
_cell.angle_beta   90.00
_cell.angle_gamma   90.00
#
_symmetry.space_group_name_H-M   'P 1'
#
loop_
_entity.id
_entity.type
_entity.pdbx_description
1 polymer ?
#
loop_
_entity_poly.entity_id
_entity_poly.type
_entity_poly.pdbx_seq_one_letter_code
_entity_poly.pdbx_strand_id
1 'polypeptide(L)'
;MSCDEDLFAEFFDGLEVRLGFGGIGNFRGRSDYTKDEKTVLAHFFTNTESNVYCAKDNMPSELWAQLMGQYARSDQTVRDRLLKLFNDVKDEDKSGKVSSLEEIAGLIRREGDVGEALKSHLKRAGEWIEKYGIDYGHASLRDSGIIRICFEGVSQRATKPLERAREGAYQEQSTRATPFKKENLAVPFEIRGTFFEKEMLVLGDEAIALYDKVFEKAQKYLRKKYGHLIDEADDTIRRELNDVNANLPDVLWNGVVREKAFDLARSLLPQNITTSLGMTMNTRRFMDMLTEWQSSELAEVRILGRVAQLEAMKISPTLMKHGGRSEFVASQPEIRRELFNKMVDSPQITYENTPLKSEMISHTPKLEENILASILFHGSNGSISFDNLIGKVFSMNAEQKREIAMSYVGDMGVHDLFEKVAEVGNVTFERVYDIGAMRDLQRQRGDRQQLGNYTVVGYHMRPEIEEIGLKKEFEELMNKVKELHDKMKEVGYHIAAEYVPLMANTIRHVVTKDPVQCFYEAELRTQAAGADSYREIALQEIKQVLDVLPSFRGLIPYDEKIHPLNRLNEKVNGYIRDQKRKRGLS
;
A
#
# COMPACT_ATOMS: atom_id res chain seq x y z
N MET A 1 7.39 -14.98 23.82
CA MET A 1 6.15 -14.55 24.48
C MET A 1 5.53 -15.77 25.11
N SER A 2 5.49 -15.85 26.44
CA SER A 2 4.53 -16.75 27.10
C SER A 2 3.15 -16.25 26.69
N CYS A 3 2.37 -17.07 25.99
CA CYS A 3 0.94 -16.83 25.96
C CYS A 3 0.45 -17.01 27.40
N ASP A 4 -0.14 -15.97 27.98
CA ASP A 4 -0.82 -16.08 29.27
C ASP A 4 -1.90 -17.14 29.15
N GLU A 5 -1.73 -18.26 29.86
CA GLU A 5 -2.74 -19.31 29.99
C GLU A 5 -4.03 -18.74 30.62
N ASP A 6 -3.89 -17.70 31.45
CA ASP A 6 -4.99 -17.01 32.14
C ASP A 6 -5.93 -16.28 31.16
N LEU A 7 -5.41 -15.70 30.07
CA LEU A 7 -6.21 -15.02 29.03
C LEU A 7 -7.07 -16.01 28.22
N PHE A 8 -6.67 -17.28 28.14
CA PHE A 8 -7.42 -18.32 27.45
C PHE A 8 -8.57 -18.89 28.30
N ALA A 9 -8.44 -18.88 29.63
CA ALA A 9 -9.46 -19.41 30.53
C ALA A 9 -10.70 -18.51 30.62
N GLU A 10 -10.54 -17.18 30.54
CA GLU A 10 -11.65 -16.23 30.61
C GLU A 10 -12.58 -16.27 29.38
N PHE A 11 -12.06 -16.61 28.19
CA PHE A 11 -12.83 -16.54 26.94
C PHE A 11 -13.73 -17.76 26.67
N PHE A 12 -13.48 -18.90 27.32
CA PHE A 12 -14.04 -20.19 26.90
C PHE A 12 -14.91 -20.89 27.95
N ASP A 13 -15.35 -20.19 28.99
CA ASP A 13 -16.45 -20.56 29.90
C ASP A 13 -16.51 -22.07 30.27
N GLY A 14 -15.39 -22.61 30.75
CA GLY A 14 -15.27 -24.00 31.20
C GLY A 14 -14.99 -25.05 30.12
N LEU A 15 -14.75 -24.68 28.86
CA LEU A 15 -14.22 -25.58 27.84
C LEU A 15 -12.70 -25.79 28.05
N GLU A 16 -12.28 -27.06 28.13
CA GLU A 16 -10.86 -27.45 28.23
C GLU A 16 -10.15 -27.19 26.88
N VAL A 17 -9.82 -25.94 26.59
CA VAL A 17 -9.08 -25.56 25.39
C VAL A 17 -7.59 -25.78 25.64
N ARG A 18 -7.03 -26.84 25.05
CA ARG A 18 -5.57 -27.02 25.02
C ARG A 18 -4.97 -26.00 24.08
N LEU A 19 -4.03 -25.19 24.56
CA LEU A 19 -3.26 -24.25 23.73
C LEU A 19 -2.69 -24.94 22.50
N GLY A 20 -3.04 -24.41 21.32
CA GLY A 20 -2.66 -24.99 20.03
C GLY A 20 -3.52 -26.18 19.56
N PHE A 21 -4.65 -26.47 20.20
CA PHE A 21 -5.63 -27.43 19.71
C PHE A 21 -7.01 -26.79 19.59
N GLY A 22 -7.49 -26.63 18.35
CA GLY A 22 -8.89 -26.28 18.12
C GLY A 22 -9.82 -27.38 18.68
N GLY A 23 -10.68 -27.03 19.64
CA GLY A 23 -11.51 -27.97 20.41
C GLY A 23 -12.65 -28.69 19.66
N ILE A 24 -12.69 -28.61 18.33
CA ILE A 24 -13.79 -29.12 17.49
C ILE A 24 -13.51 -30.50 16.87
N GLY A 25 -12.26 -31.01 16.88
CA GLY A 25 -11.95 -32.22 16.08
C GLY A 25 -10.89 -33.18 16.61
N ASN A 26 -11.10 -34.46 16.31
CA ASN A 26 -10.07 -35.51 16.32
C ASN A 26 -8.95 -35.09 15.35
N PHE A 27 -7.80 -34.70 15.89
CA PHE A 27 -6.62 -34.35 15.09
C PHE A 27 -6.17 -35.58 14.28
N ARG A 28 -6.47 -35.61 12.98
CA ARG A 28 -5.90 -36.61 12.07
C ARG A 28 -4.38 -36.40 12.01
N GLY A 29 -3.62 -37.47 12.28
CA GLY A 29 -2.18 -37.49 12.02
C GLY A 29 -1.29 -36.97 13.14
N ARG A 30 -1.54 -37.37 14.41
CA ARG A 30 -0.48 -37.29 15.42
C ARG A 30 0.54 -38.41 15.14
N SER A 31 1.58 -38.08 14.40
CA SER A 31 2.72 -38.97 14.18
C SER A 31 3.74 -38.80 15.31
N ASP A 32 4.27 -39.90 15.82
CA ASP A 32 5.40 -39.87 16.73
C ASP A 32 6.69 -39.68 15.92
N TYR A 33 7.13 -38.43 15.83
CA TYR A 33 8.36 -38.06 15.12
C TYR A 33 9.62 -38.50 15.89
N THR A 34 10.60 -39.04 15.17
CA THR A 34 11.95 -39.30 15.69
C THR A 34 12.64 -38.00 16.10
N LYS A 35 13.74 -38.10 16.86
CA LYS A 35 14.51 -36.91 17.29
C LYS A 35 15.01 -36.09 16.10
N ASP A 36 15.38 -36.74 15.00
CA ASP A 36 15.91 -36.09 13.80
C ASP A 36 14.79 -35.45 12.99
N GLU A 37 13.65 -36.13 12.82
CA GLU A 37 12.45 -35.53 12.22
C GLU A 37 11.94 -34.32 13.02
N LYS A 38 11.89 -34.40 14.35
CA LYS A 38 11.52 -33.24 15.19
C LYS A 38 12.48 -32.08 14.99
N THR A 39 13.78 -32.36 14.85
CA THR A 39 14.81 -31.33 14.59
C THR A 39 14.54 -30.63 13.25
N VAL A 40 14.29 -31.40 12.17
CA VAL A 40 13.97 -30.87 10.84
C VAL A 40 12.65 -30.09 10.85
N LEU A 41 11.59 -30.65 11.43
CA LEU A 41 10.29 -29.99 11.51
C LEU A 41 10.35 -28.71 12.33
N ALA A 42 11.06 -28.70 13.47
CA ALA A 42 11.24 -27.49 14.28
C ALA A 42 12.07 -26.42 13.57
N HIS A 43 12.91 -26.78 12.60
CA HIS A 43 13.62 -25.80 11.77
C HIS A 43 12.67 -25.05 10.82
N PHE A 44 11.65 -25.73 10.30
CA PHE A 44 10.73 -25.18 9.31
C PHE A 44 9.37 -24.70 9.88
N PHE A 45 8.96 -25.18 11.05
CA PHE A 45 7.65 -24.89 11.65
C PHE A 45 7.77 -24.32 13.06
N THR A 46 6.77 -23.53 13.49
CA THR A 46 6.72 -22.94 14.83
C THR A 46 6.52 -23.97 15.94
N ASN A 47 5.84 -25.08 15.66
CA ASN A 47 5.69 -26.21 16.57
C ASN A 47 5.48 -27.56 15.84
N THR A 48 5.74 -28.66 16.54
CA THR A 48 5.62 -30.04 16.02
C THR A 48 4.44 -30.81 16.59
N GLU A 49 3.72 -30.25 17.56
CA GLU A 49 2.75 -31.02 18.35
C GLU A 49 1.33 -30.47 18.26
N SER A 50 1.15 -29.18 17.94
CA SER A 50 -0.15 -28.54 17.86
C SER A 50 -0.77 -28.68 16.47
N ASN A 51 -2.10 -28.53 16.38
CA ASN A 51 -2.85 -28.53 15.12
C ASN A 51 -2.91 -27.16 14.43
N VAL A 52 -2.36 -26.11 15.08
CA VAL A 52 -2.20 -24.76 14.55
C VAL A 52 -0.72 -24.37 14.63
N TYR A 53 -0.10 -24.11 13.48
CA TYR A 53 1.32 -23.77 13.38
C TYR A 53 1.60 -22.95 12.12
N CYS A 54 2.74 -22.27 12.09
CA CYS A 54 3.19 -21.47 10.96
C CYS A 54 4.48 -22.06 10.39
N ALA A 55 4.72 -21.82 9.10
CA ALA A 55 6.06 -21.98 8.53
C ALA A 55 6.97 -20.85 9.04
N LYS A 56 8.25 -21.15 9.28
CA LYS A 56 9.29 -20.18 9.62
C LYS A 56 9.93 -19.60 8.36
N ASP A 57 10.70 -18.51 8.49
CA ASP A 57 11.46 -17.92 7.38
C ASP A 57 12.48 -18.90 6.75
N ASN A 58 12.89 -19.93 7.48
CA ASN A 58 13.73 -21.00 6.96
C ASN A 58 13.04 -21.86 5.89
N MET A 59 11.71 -21.80 5.75
CA MET A 59 10.96 -22.54 4.74
C MET A 59 11.16 -21.92 3.35
N PRO A 60 11.79 -22.61 2.40
CA PRO A 60 11.94 -22.11 1.04
C PRO A 60 10.60 -21.97 0.33
N SER A 61 10.40 -20.87 -0.40
CA SER A 61 9.11 -20.55 -1.05
C SER A 61 8.63 -21.62 -2.04
N GLU A 62 9.53 -22.18 -2.86
CA GLU A 62 9.17 -23.23 -3.82
C GLU A 62 8.80 -24.55 -3.11
N LEU A 63 9.51 -24.88 -2.04
CA LEU A 63 9.17 -26.05 -1.23
C LEU A 63 7.80 -25.88 -0.56
N TRP A 64 7.51 -24.69 -0.02
CA TRP A 64 6.21 -24.37 0.56
C TRP A 64 5.07 -24.46 -0.46
N ALA A 65 5.26 -23.89 -1.66
CA ALA A 65 4.28 -23.93 -2.73
C ALA A 65 3.97 -25.36 -3.20
N GLN A 66 4.99 -26.21 -3.36
CA GLN A 66 4.80 -27.63 -3.64
C GLN A 66 4.02 -28.31 -2.50
N LEU A 67 4.43 -28.05 -1.26
CA LEU A 67 3.86 -28.68 -0.07
C LEU A 67 2.37 -28.35 0.07
N MET A 68 1.97 -27.09 -0.08
CA MET A 68 0.56 -26.68 -0.04
C MET A 68 -0.27 -27.31 -1.17
N GLY A 69 0.29 -27.37 -2.38
CA GLY A 69 -0.37 -27.98 -3.52
C GLY A 69 -0.64 -29.47 -3.36
N GLN A 70 0.27 -30.19 -2.70
CA GLN A 70 0.09 -31.61 -2.41
C GLN A 70 -0.74 -31.86 -1.15
N TYR A 71 -0.56 -31.02 -0.11
CA TYR A 71 -1.29 -31.10 1.15
C TYR A 71 -2.80 -31.00 0.94
N ALA A 72 -3.25 -30.08 0.08
CA ALA A 72 -4.67 -29.92 -0.26
C ALA A 72 -5.31 -31.18 -0.90
N ARG A 73 -4.51 -32.17 -1.29
CA ARG A 73 -4.93 -33.42 -1.95
C ARG A 73 -4.42 -34.67 -1.21
N SER A 74 -4.10 -34.53 0.08
CA SER A 74 -3.47 -35.56 0.91
C SER A 74 -4.27 -35.82 2.19
N ASP A 75 -4.22 -37.05 2.70
CA ASP A 75 -4.72 -37.44 4.02
C ASP A 75 -3.70 -37.18 5.16
N GLN A 76 -2.45 -36.92 4.79
CA GLN A 76 -1.34 -36.59 5.69
C GLN A 76 -1.37 -35.14 6.19
N THR A 77 -0.79 -34.89 7.36
CA THR A 77 -0.51 -33.51 7.81
C THR A 77 0.56 -32.84 6.94
N VAL A 78 0.65 -31.51 6.97
CA VAL A 78 1.72 -30.76 6.28
C VAL A 78 3.11 -31.23 6.74
N ARG A 79 3.27 -31.51 8.04
CA ARG A 79 4.54 -31.99 8.63
C ARG A 79 4.91 -33.38 8.09
N ASP A 80 3.98 -34.33 8.12
CA ASP A 80 4.21 -35.68 7.59
C ASP A 80 4.50 -35.63 6.08
N ARG A 81 3.81 -34.74 5.36
CA ARG A 81 4.00 -34.57 3.92
C ARG A 81 5.39 -34.02 3.60
N LEU A 82 5.91 -33.09 4.40
CA LEU A 82 7.27 -32.58 4.23
C LEU A 82 8.31 -33.69 4.43
N LEU A 83 8.18 -34.49 5.50
CA LEU A 83 9.09 -35.61 5.76
C LEU A 83 9.03 -36.63 4.62
N LYS A 84 7.83 -36.96 4.14
CA LYS A 84 7.65 -37.84 2.99
C LYS A 84 8.31 -37.29 1.73
N LEU A 85 8.18 -35.99 1.44
CA LEU A 85 8.86 -35.37 0.31
C LEU A 85 10.39 -35.49 0.40
N PHE A 86 10.96 -35.42 1.61
CA PHE A 86 12.40 -35.58 1.78
C PHE A 86 12.82 -37.04 1.54
N ASN A 87 12.06 -38.00 2.06
CA ASN A 87 12.31 -39.42 1.82
C ASN A 87 12.13 -39.79 0.33
N ASP A 88 11.06 -39.34 -0.33
CA ASP A 88 10.79 -39.63 -1.74
C ASP A 88 11.95 -39.15 -2.65
N VAL A 89 12.51 -37.95 -2.39
CA VAL A 89 13.66 -37.43 -3.16
C VAL A 89 14.93 -38.24 -2.89
N LYS A 90 15.12 -38.74 -1.67
CA LYS A 90 16.27 -39.58 -1.31
C LYS A 90 16.16 -40.97 -1.95
N ASP A 91 14.98 -41.57 -1.93
CA ASP A 91 14.72 -42.90 -2.48
C ASP A 91 14.83 -42.93 -4.01
N GLU A 92 14.48 -41.83 -4.68
CA GLU A 92 14.64 -41.66 -6.13
C GLU A 92 16.10 -41.35 -6.55
N ASP A 93 16.99 -40.99 -5.62
CA ASP A 93 18.37 -40.59 -5.93
C ASP A 93 19.31 -41.78 -6.17
N LYS A 94 19.58 -42.06 -7.44
CA LYS A 94 20.56 -43.07 -7.85
C LYS A 94 22.03 -42.63 -7.70
N SER A 95 22.29 -41.36 -7.44
CA SER A 95 23.65 -40.81 -7.35
C SER A 95 24.25 -40.87 -5.94
N GLY A 96 23.43 -41.09 -4.91
CA GLY A 96 23.83 -41.11 -3.50
C GLY A 96 24.25 -39.75 -2.95
N LYS A 97 23.93 -38.65 -3.64
CA LYS A 97 24.37 -37.28 -3.30
C LYS A 97 23.31 -36.48 -2.56
N VAL A 98 22.06 -36.92 -2.53
CA VAL A 98 20.97 -36.28 -1.76
C VAL A 98 21.19 -36.54 -0.27
N SER A 99 21.10 -35.50 0.56
CA SER A 99 21.26 -35.65 2.01
C SER A 99 20.07 -36.40 2.64
N SER A 100 20.34 -37.25 3.63
CA SER A 100 19.28 -37.90 4.42
C SER A 100 18.67 -36.94 5.45
N LEU A 101 17.52 -37.31 6.04
CA LEU A 101 16.91 -36.54 7.12
C LEU A 101 17.85 -36.39 8.33
N GLU A 102 18.62 -37.43 8.66
CA GLU A 102 19.58 -37.44 9.76
C GLU A 102 20.76 -36.49 9.48
N GLU A 103 21.22 -36.44 8.23
CA GLU A 103 22.27 -35.50 7.80
C GLU A 103 21.79 -34.05 7.88
N ILE A 104 20.56 -33.77 7.40
CA ILE A 104 19.93 -32.45 7.50
C ILE A 104 19.76 -32.07 8.98
N ALA A 105 19.25 -32.97 9.82
CA ALA A 105 19.12 -32.75 11.27
C ALA A 105 20.49 -32.50 11.93
N GLY A 106 21.52 -33.23 11.52
CA GLY A 106 22.90 -33.04 11.97
C GLY A 106 23.51 -31.70 11.59
N LEU A 107 23.15 -31.15 10.42
CA LEU A 107 23.53 -29.79 10.02
C LEU A 107 22.79 -28.75 10.86
N ILE A 108 21.48 -28.89 11.03
CA ILE A 108 20.66 -27.95 11.83
C ILE A 108 21.17 -27.89 13.29
N ARG A 109 21.47 -29.04 13.90
CA ARG A 109 22.01 -29.09 15.28
C ARG A 109 23.36 -28.38 15.44
N ARG A 110 24.13 -28.28 14.37
CA ARG A 110 25.43 -27.60 14.34
C ARG A 110 25.31 -26.16 13.83
N GLU A 111 24.07 -25.66 13.65
CA GLU A 111 23.79 -24.33 13.08
C GLU A 111 24.43 -24.13 11.70
N GLY A 112 24.57 -25.22 10.94
CA GLY A 112 25.13 -25.20 9.59
C GLY A 112 24.12 -24.74 8.54
N ASP A 113 24.65 -24.29 7.40
CA ASP A 113 23.83 -23.94 6.23
C ASP A 113 23.17 -25.19 5.62
N VAL A 114 21.84 -25.24 5.67
CA VAL A 114 21.04 -26.32 5.08
C VAL A 114 20.80 -26.14 3.58
N GLY A 115 21.16 -24.99 3.00
CA GLY A 115 20.87 -24.65 1.60
C GLY A 115 21.41 -25.68 0.61
N GLU A 116 22.68 -26.09 0.75
CA GLU A 116 23.27 -27.10 -0.15
C GLU A 116 22.64 -28.49 0.07
N ALA A 117 22.29 -28.85 1.31
CA ALA A 117 21.60 -30.10 1.61
C ALA A 117 20.19 -30.16 1.00
N LEU A 118 19.52 -29.00 0.89
CA LEU A 118 18.17 -28.88 0.32
C LEU A 118 18.16 -28.75 -1.21
N LYS A 119 19.29 -28.55 -1.86
CA LYS A 119 19.39 -28.22 -3.29
C LYS A 119 18.64 -29.18 -4.21
N SER A 120 18.76 -30.49 -3.99
CA SER A 120 18.04 -31.49 -4.77
C SER A 120 16.53 -31.48 -4.50
N HIS A 121 16.13 -31.24 -3.25
CA HIS A 121 14.71 -31.09 -2.88
C HIS A 121 14.10 -29.84 -3.52
N LEU A 122 14.83 -28.71 -3.53
CA LEU A 122 14.40 -27.48 -4.17
C LEU A 122 14.29 -27.62 -5.69
N LYS A 123 15.24 -28.32 -6.32
CA LYS A 123 15.15 -28.63 -7.75
C LYS A 123 13.87 -29.43 -8.06
N ARG A 124 13.57 -30.47 -7.26
CA ARG A 124 12.35 -31.27 -7.42
C ARG A 124 11.09 -30.45 -7.19
N ALA A 125 11.10 -29.56 -6.21
CA ALA A 125 9.99 -28.64 -5.94
C ALA A 125 9.76 -27.69 -7.12
N GLY A 126 10.83 -27.13 -7.69
CA GLY A 126 10.80 -26.32 -8.90
C GLY A 126 10.18 -27.06 -10.08
N GLU A 127 10.68 -28.24 -10.42
CA GLU A 127 10.15 -29.08 -11.51
C GLU A 127 8.66 -29.40 -11.32
N TRP A 128 8.25 -29.67 -10.07
CA TRP A 128 6.85 -29.92 -9.74
C TRP A 128 5.99 -28.66 -9.97
N ILE A 129 6.46 -27.51 -9.50
CA ILE A 129 5.78 -26.22 -9.69
C ILE A 129 5.67 -25.85 -11.15
N GLU A 130 6.71 -26.07 -11.95
CA GLU A 130 6.68 -25.81 -13.39
C GLU A 130 5.58 -26.64 -14.05
N LYS A 131 5.59 -27.94 -13.81
CA LYS A 131 4.59 -28.85 -14.35
C LYS A 131 3.16 -28.47 -13.93
N TYR A 132 2.91 -28.30 -12.63
CA TYR A 132 1.54 -28.12 -12.13
C TYR A 132 1.08 -26.68 -12.06
N GLY A 133 1.93 -25.77 -11.58
CA GLY A 133 1.61 -24.36 -11.40
C GLY A 133 1.66 -23.54 -12.70
N ILE A 134 2.40 -24.00 -13.70
CA ILE A 134 2.58 -23.30 -14.99
C ILE A 134 1.90 -24.09 -16.12
N ASP A 135 2.37 -25.30 -16.42
CA ASP A 135 1.89 -26.03 -17.61
C ASP A 135 0.43 -26.49 -17.49
N TYR A 136 0.03 -27.00 -16.32
CA TYR A 136 -1.37 -27.38 -16.04
C TYR A 136 -2.26 -26.21 -15.58
N GLY A 137 -1.72 -24.98 -15.50
CA GLY A 137 -2.51 -23.78 -15.21
C GLY A 137 -3.02 -23.66 -13.76
N HIS A 138 -2.47 -24.40 -12.79
CA HIS A 138 -2.80 -24.20 -11.37
C HIS A 138 -2.07 -22.99 -10.78
N ALA A 139 -2.36 -21.80 -11.32
CA ALA A 139 -1.67 -20.56 -11.01
C ALA A 139 -1.69 -20.17 -9.52
N SER A 140 -2.70 -20.62 -8.76
CA SER A 140 -2.82 -20.33 -7.33
C SER A 140 -1.76 -20.98 -6.45
N LEU A 141 -1.08 -22.03 -6.95
CA LEU A 141 0.09 -22.60 -6.27
C LEU A 141 1.21 -21.58 -6.10
N ARG A 142 1.25 -20.57 -6.99
CA ARG A 142 2.21 -19.47 -6.96
C ARG A 142 1.79 -18.35 -6.01
N ASP A 143 0.63 -18.44 -5.37
CA ASP A 143 0.24 -17.45 -4.34
C ASP A 143 0.99 -17.70 -3.02
N SER A 144 1.59 -18.89 -2.86
CA SER A 144 2.26 -19.31 -1.62
C SER A 144 3.70 -18.80 -1.48
N GLY A 145 4.35 -18.34 -2.55
CA GLY A 145 5.69 -17.75 -2.48
C GLY A 145 5.62 -16.25 -2.22
N ILE A 146 6.65 -15.68 -1.58
CA ILE A 146 6.74 -14.24 -1.30
C ILE A 146 8.08 -13.70 -1.77
N ILE A 147 8.06 -12.61 -2.55
CA ILE A 147 9.24 -11.82 -2.90
C ILE A 147 9.27 -10.55 -2.04
N ARG A 148 10.42 -10.29 -1.44
CA ARG A 148 10.74 -9.06 -0.69
C ARG A 148 11.88 -8.38 -1.44
N ILE A 149 11.67 -7.18 -1.97
CA ILE A 149 12.64 -6.50 -2.84
C ILE A 149 12.71 -5.01 -2.51
N CYS A 150 13.89 -4.42 -2.69
CA CYS A 150 14.13 -2.99 -2.55
C CYS A 150 14.57 -2.40 -3.90
N PHE A 151 14.07 -1.20 -4.19
CA PHE A 151 14.51 -0.35 -5.29
C PHE A 151 15.08 0.93 -4.69
N GLU A 152 16.32 1.28 -5.02
CA GLU A 152 17.01 2.47 -4.51
C GLU A 152 17.53 3.30 -5.68
N GLY A 153 17.55 4.62 -5.52
CA GLY A 153 18.00 5.51 -6.58
C GLY A 153 17.07 5.55 -7.79
N VAL A 154 15.78 5.23 -7.59
CA VAL A 154 14.76 5.20 -8.65
C VAL A 154 13.91 6.46 -8.61
N SER A 155 13.47 6.97 -9.76
CA SER A 155 12.70 8.20 -9.82
C SER A 155 11.34 8.10 -9.12
N GLN A 156 10.81 9.22 -8.62
CA GLN A 156 9.41 9.30 -8.15
C GLN A 156 8.42 8.88 -9.26
N ARG A 157 8.75 9.13 -10.54
CA ARG A 157 7.93 8.67 -11.67
C ARG A 157 7.85 7.15 -11.75
N ALA A 158 8.98 6.46 -11.56
CA ALA A 158 9.07 5.01 -11.70
C ALA A 158 8.43 4.25 -10.54
N THR A 159 8.38 4.81 -9.32
CA THR A 159 7.75 4.12 -8.19
C THR A 159 6.25 3.89 -8.41
N LYS A 160 5.54 4.79 -9.10
CA LYS A 160 4.09 4.65 -9.29
C LYS A 160 3.63 3.41 -10.07
N PRO A 161 4.26 3.03 -11.21
CA PRO A 161 3.97 1.74 -11.84
C PRO A 161 4.52 0.55 -11.05
N LEU A 162 5.60 0.69 -10.27
CA LEU A 162 6.09 -0.36 -9.36
C LEU A 162 5.08 -0.65 -8.24
N GLU A 163 4.37 0.38 -7.77
CA GLU A 163 3.39 0.35 -6.68
C GLU A 163 1.95 0.04 -7.11
N ARG A 164 1.72 -0.35 -8.39
CA ARG A 164 0.37 -0.43 -8.97
C ARG A 164 -0.46 -1.63 -8.49
N ALA A 165 0.15 -2.75 -8.07
CA ALA A 165 -0.60 -3.93 -7.65
C ALA A 165 -1.31 -3.72 -6.31
N ARG A 166 -2.53 -4.25 -6.20
CA ARG A 166 -3.33 -4.14 -4.97
C ARG A 166 -2.87 -5.12 -3.89
N GLU A 167 -2.29 -6.24 -4.32
CA GLU A 167 -1.83 -7.36 -3.50
C GLU A 167 -0.40 -7.17 -2.96
N GLY A 168 0.22 -6.02 -3.24
CA GLY A 168 1.56 -5.67 -2.73
C GLY A 168 1.51 -4.89 -1.42
N ALA A 169 2.59 -4.98 -0.64
CA ALA A 169 2.91 -4.06 0.45
C ALA A 169 4.10 -3.18 0.03
N TYR A 170 4.00 -1.87 0.25
CA TYR A 170 4.95 -0.88 -0.24
C TYR A 170 5.35 0.11 0.85
N GLN A 171 6.64 0.43 0.92
CA GLN A 171 7.21 1.46 1.78
C GLN A 171 8.14 2.35 0.95
N GLU A 172 7.64 3.51 0.56
CA GLU A 172 8.39 4.52 -0.17
C GLU A 172 8.94 5.59 0.78
N GLN A 173 10.17 6.04 0.57
CA GLN A 173 10.79 7.12 1.35
C GLN A 173 9.88 8.35 1.42
N SER A 174 9.70 8.90 2.61
CA SER A 174 8.70 9.95 2.87
C SER A 174 9.17 11.34 2.42
N THR A 175 8.50 11.91 1.43
CA THR A 175 8.61 13.33 1.04
C THR A 175 8.07 14.31 2.09
N ARG A 176 7.45 13.80 3.16
CA ARG A 176 6.91 14.60 4.28
C ARG A 176 7.86 14.65 5.49
N ALA A 177 8.97 13.92 5.45
CA ALA A 177 9.85 13.75 6.62
C ALA A 177 11.34 13.76 6.29
N THR A 178 11.74 13.39 5.08
CA THR A 178 13.16 13.35 4.67
C THR A 178 13.48 14.46 3.68
N PRO A 179 14.61 15.16 3.83
CA PRO A 179 15.05 16.14 2.85
C PRO A 179 15.48 15.46 1.54
N PHE A 180 15.25 16.15 0.43
CA PHE A 180 15.74 15.80 -0.89
C PHE A 180 16.70 16.88 -1.36
N LYS A 181 17.75 16.51 -2.08
CA LYS A 181 18.84 17.40 -2.49
C LYS A 181 19.06 17.34 -3.99
N LYS A 182 19.85 18.28 -4.50
CA LYS A 182 20.24 18.36 -5.90
C LYS A 182 20.92 17.08 -6.40
N GLU A 183 21.71 16.40 -5.56
CA GLU A 183 22.38 15.14 -5.93
C GLU A 183 21.41 13.98 -6.16
N ASN A 184 20.13 14.14 -5.77
CA ASN A 184 19.08 13.17 -6.03
C ASN A 184 18.41 13.37 -7.40
N LEU A 185 18.76 14.39 -8.17
CA LEU A 185 18.19 14.58 -9.52
C LEU A 185 18.79 13.56 -10.49
N ALA A 186 17.92 12.79 -11.16
CA ALA A 186 18.32 11.85 -12.19
C ALA A 186 17.94 12.34 -13.60
N VAL A 187 18.63 11.81 -14.60
CA VAL A 187 18.33 12.06 -16.02
C VAL A 187 17.67 10.80 -16.61
N PRO A 188 16.43 10.91 -17.13
CA PRO A 188 15.77 9.81 -17.85
C PRO A 188 16.63 9.28 -18.99
N PHE A 189 16.64 7.97 -19.19
CA PHE A 189 17.50 7.32 -20.18
C PHE A 189 17.28 7.85 -21.60
N GLU A 190 16.03 8.19 -21.93
CA GLU A 190 15.55 8.64 -23.22
C GLU A 190 16.16 9.99 -23.67
N ILE A 191 16.64 10.82 -22.74
CA ILE A 191 17.16 12.16 -23.04
C ILE A 191 18.65 12.32 -22.78
N ARG A 192 19.34 11.26 -22.31
CA ARG A 192 20.79 11.32 -22.05
C ARG A 192 21.57 11.63 -23.33
N GLY A 193 22.51 12.55 -23.25
CA GLY A 193 23.29 13.06 -24.37
C GLY A 193 22.54 14.03 -25.29
N THR A 194 21.28 14.35 -25.02
CA THR A 194 20.49 15.31 -25.79
C THR A 194 20.56 16.71 -25.16
N PHE A 195 20.11 17.74 -25.87
CA PHE A 195 20.05 19.09 -25.30
C PHE A 195 19.03 19.18 -24.13
N PHE A 196 18.01 18.32 -24.10
CA PHE A 196 17.00 18.28 -23.03
C PHE A 196 17.56 17.80 -21.70
N GLU A 197 18.65 17.01 -21.69
CA GLU A 197 19.32 16.64 -20.44
C GLU A 197 19.75 17.89 -19.65
N LYS A 198 20.39 18.83 -20.34
CA LYS A 198 20.85 20.07 -19.73
C LYS A 198 19.67 20.94 -19.27
N GLU A 199 18.63 21.09 -20.10
CA GLU A 199 17.46 21.88 -19.74
C GLU A 199 16.72 21.31 -18.51
N MET A 200 16.55 19.98 -18.46
CA MET A 200 15.91 19.30 -17.32
C MET A 200 16.74 19.43 -16.04
N LEU A 201 18.07 19.31 -16.12
CA LEU A 201 18.94 19.49 -14.94
C LEU A 201 18.92 20.92 -14.42
N VAL A 202 18.94 21.92 -15.29
CA VAL A 202 18.83 23.34 -14.89
C VAL A 202 17.48 23.60 -14.21
N LEU A 203 16.38 23.11 -14.79
CA LEU A 203 15.06 23.25 -14.18
C LEU A 203 14.99 22.54 -12.81
N GLY A 204 15.54 21.34 -12.71
CA GLY A 204 15.61 20.58 -11.45
C GLY A 204 16.41 21.30 -10.38
N ASP A 205 17.55 21.91 -10.75
CA ASP A 205 18.36 22.72 -9.84
C ASP A 205 17.58 23.93 -9.30
N GLU A 206 16.88 24.65 -10.17
CA GLU A 206 16.02 25.77 -9.78
C GLU A 206 14.88 25.31 -8.85
N ALA A 207 14.26 24.17 -9.15
CA ALA A 207 13.20 23.59 -8.34
C ALA A 207 13.70 23.22 -6.93
N ILE A 208 14.87 22.61 -6.81
CA ILE A 208 15.46 22.25 -5.52
C ILE A 208 15.92 23.49 -4.73
N ALA A 209 16.45 24.51 -5.41
CA ALA A 209 16.78 25.78 -4.76
C ALA A 209 15.52 26.45 -4.18
N LEU A 210 14.40 26.45 -4.92
CA LEU A 210 13.13 26.98 -4.41
C LEU A 210 12.54 26.09 -3.30
N TYR A 211 12.68 24.77 -3.40
CA TYR A 211 12.29 23.81 -2.35
C TYR A 211 12.96 24.13 -1.01
N ASP A 212 14.28 24.34 -1.01
CA ASP A 212 15.03 24.66 0.20
C ASP A 212 14.62 26.03 0.78
N LYS A 213 14.39 27.01 -0.09
CA LYS A 213 13.93 28.35 0.29
C LYS A 213 12.53 28.32 0.91
N VAL A 214 11.60 27.57 0.31
CA VAL A 214 10.25 27.35 0.87
C VAL A 214 10.37 26.66 2.23
N PHE A 215 11.17 25.60 2.34
CA PHE A 215 11.35 24.85 3.59
C PHE A 215 11.88 25.73 4.73
N GLU A 216 12.86 26.59 4.48
CA GLU A 216 13.41 27.50 5.48
C GLU A 216 12.39 28.58 5.89
N LYS A 217 11.79 29.26 4.91
CA LYS A 217 10.81 30.33 5.18
C LYS A 217 9.56 29.80 5.86
N ALA A 218 9.06 28.64 5.44
CA ALA A 218 7.91 27.98 6.02
C ALA A 218 8.10 27.71 7.52
N GLN A 219 9.27 27.23 7.94
CA GLN A 219 9.51 26.99 9.37
C GLN A 219 9.43 28.26 10.21
N LYS A 220 10.06 29.36 9.73
CA LYS A 220 9.99 30.67 10.42
C LYS A 220 8.55 31.18 10.49
N TYR A 221 7.83 31.06 9.37
CA TYR A 221 6.44 31.47 9.24
C TYR A 221 5.51 30.69 10.16
N LEU A 222 5.57 29.35 10.13
CA LEU A 222 4.72 28.46 10.91
C LEU A 222 4.91 28.69 12.42
N ARG A 223 6.16 28.88 12.88
CA ARG A 223 6.44 29.22 14.30
C ARG A 223 5.79 30.54 14.70
N LYS A 224 5.85 31.54 13.82
CA LYS A 224 5.27 32.86 14.09
C LYS A 224 3.74 32.82 14.08
N LYS A 225 3.13 32.21 13.07
CA LYS A 225 1.67 32.17 12.89
C LYS A 225 0.98 31.28 13.92
N TYR A 226 1.57 30.12 14.20
CA TYR A 226 0.97 29.10 15.06
C TYR A 226 1.67 28.95 16.41
N GLY A 227 2.45 29.96 16.83
CA GLY A 227 3.17 29.93 18.10
C GLY A 227 2.25 29.68 19.30
N HIS A 228 1.05 30.24 19.31
CA HIS A 228 0.04 30.02 20.36
C HIS A 228 -0.35 28.55 20.56
N LEU A 229 -0.21 27.69 19.54
CA LEU A 229 -0.55 26.27 19.66
C LEU A 229 0.41 25.50 20.57
N ILE A 230 1.63 26.02 20.84
CA ILE A 230 2.52 25.40 21.83
C ILE A 230 1.97 25.62 23.24
N ASP A 231 1.38 26.78 23.52
CA ASP A 231 0.81 27.11 24.81
C ASP A 231 -0.43 26.24 25.09
N GLU A 232 -1.30 26.07 24.08
CA GLU A 232 -2.45 25.16 24.16
C GLU A 232 -2.05 23.69 24.38
N ALA A 233 -0.95 23.27 23.74
CA ALA A 233 -0.38 21.94 23.90
C ALA A 233 0.17 21.74 25.32
N ASP A 234 0.92 22.72 25.84
CA ASP A 234 1.44 22.72 27.20
C ASP A 234 0.31 22.65 28.23
N ASP A 235 -0.74 23.47 28.09
CA ASP A 235 -1.89 23.46 29.00
C ASP A 235 -2.61 22.10 29.01
N THR A 236 -2.75 21.47 27.84
CA THR A 236 -3.29 20.12 27.74
C THR A 236 -2.41 19.10 28.48
N ILE A 237 -1.09 19.16 28.29
CA ILE A 237 -0.13 18.26 28.96
C ILE A 237 -0.17 18.44 30.47
N ARG A 238 -0.11 19.68 30.97
CA ARG A 238 -0.15 19.99 32.40
C ARG A 238 -1.41 19.45 33.05
N ARG A 239 -2.55 19.63 32.39
CA ARG A 239 -3.85 19.13 32.85
C ARG A 239 -3.89 17.60 32.89
N GLU A 240 -3.50 16.94 31.81
CA GLU A 240 -3.58 15.47 31.68
C GLU A 240 -2.57 14.70 32.55
N LEU A 241 -1.45 15.34 32.89
CA LEU A 241 -0.42 14.77 33.77
C LEU A 241 -0.52 15.25 35.22
N ASN A 242 -1.44 16.18 35.52
CA ASN A 242 -1.55 16.89 36.80
C ASN A 242 -0.18 17.41 37.28
N ASP A 243 0.55 18.06 36.36
CA ASP A 243 1.91 18.55 36.59
C ASP A 243 2.09 19.92 35.96
N VAL A 244 2.15 20.96 36.79
CA VAL A 244 2.23 22.36 36.36
C VAL A 244 3.51 22.71 35.60
N ASN A 245 4.56 21.88 35.70
CA ASN A 245 5.83 22.11 35.01
C ASN A 245 5.98 21.27 33.74
N ALA A 246 4.98 20.44 33.39
CA ALA A 246 5.06 19.56 32.24
C ALA A 246 4.69 20.31 30.95
N ASN A 247 5.68 20.55 30.10
CA ASN A 247 5.50 21.17 28.79
C ASN A 247 5.83 20.18 27.67
N LEU A 248 5.40 20.50 26.44
CA LEU A 248 5.81 19.81 25.24
C LEU A 248 7.30 20.08 25.00
N PRO A 249 8.16 19.04 24.92
CA PRO A 249 9.57 19.25 24.63
C PRO A 249 9.80 19.97 23.30
N ASP A 250 10.72 20.94 23.28
CA ASP A 250 11.08 21.72 22.08
C ASP A 250 11.41 20.83 20.88
N VAL A 251 12.02 19.66 21.10
CA VAL A 251 12.34 18.69 20.04
C VAL A 251 11.08 18.19 19.34
N LEU A 252 9.99 17.94 20.07
CA LEU A 252 8.71 17.51 19.50
C LEU A 252 8.03 18.65 18.75
N TRP A 253 8.00 19.84 19.34
CA TRP A 253 7.47 21.05 18.69
C TRP A 253 8.21 21.36 17.38
N ASN A 254 9.54 21.35 17.42
CA ASN A 254 10.40 21.55 16.26
C ASN A 254 10.15 20.48 15.19
N GLY A 255 9.91 19.23 15.59
CA GLY A 255 9.52 18.15 14.70
C GLY A 255 8.21 18.43 13.95
N VAL A 256 7.16 18.86 14.67
CA VAL A 256 5.85 19.21 14.09
C VAL A 256 5.97 20.32 13.05
N VAL A 257 6.64 21.43 13.41
CA VAL A 257 6.87 22.56 12.50
C VAL A 257 7.65 22.11 11.26
N ARG A 258 8.70 21.30 11.46
CA ARG A 258 9.55 20.79 10.39
C ARG A 258 8.78 19.90 9.42
N GLU A 259 7.95 18.99 9.93
CA GLU A 259 7.12 18.10 9.11
C GLU A 259 6.07 18.88 8.31
N LYS A 260 5.42 19.89 8.89
CA LYS A 260 4.51 20.78 8.15
C LYS A 260 5.23 21.61 7.08
N ALA A 261 6.46 22.06 7.35
CA ALA A 261 7.29 22.73 6.36
C ALA A 261 7.69 21.81 5.20
N PHE A 262 7.96 20.52 5.45
CA PHE A 262 8.14 19.54 4.37
C PHE A 262 6.86 19.35 3.56
N ASP A 263 5.69 19.30 4.20
CA ASP A 263 4.41 19.24 3.49
C ASP A 263 4.26 20.42 2.50
N LEU A 264 4.80 21.61 2.81
CA LEU A 264 4.81 22.77 1.91
C LEU A 264 5.84 22.62 0.78
N ALA A 265 7.09 22.39 1.17
CA ALA A 265 8.22 22.38 0.26
C ALA A 265 8.11 21.27 -0.79
N ARG A 266 7.59 20.08 -0.41
CA ARG A 266 7.51 18.91 -1.30
C ARG A 266 6.78 19.15 -2.62
N SER A 267 5.91 20.17 -2.69
CA SER A 267 5.22 20.60 -3.92
C SER A 267 6.21 20.90 -5.07
N LEU A 268 7.45 21.23 -4.74
CA LEU A 268 8.50 21.59 -5.70
C LEU A 268 9.39 20.40 -6.10
N LEU A 269 9.13 19.19 -5.59
CA LEU A 269 9.93 18.02 -5.96
C LEU A 269 9.58 17.56 -7.39
N PRO A 270 10.56 17.47 -8.31
CA PRO A 270 10.32 17.00 -9.67
C PRO A 270 10.18 15.47 -9.72
N GLN A 271 9.53 14.94 -10.76
CA GLN A 271 9.32 13.49 -10.86
C GLN A 271 10.60 12.69 -11.16
N ASN A 272 11.66 13.35 -11.66
CA ASN A 272 12.98 12.74 -11.84
C ASN A 272 13.85 12.71 -10.58
N ILE A 273 13.37 13.21 -9.44
CA ILE A 273 14.12 13.07 -8.19
C ILE A 273 14.08 11.62 -7.70
N THR A 274 15.23 11.08 -7.34
CA THR A 274 15.37 9.69 -6.91
C THR A 274 14.86 9.49 -5.50
N THR A 275 14.32 8.31 -5.24
CA THR A 275 13.78 7.85 -3.97
C THR A 275 14.09 6.36 -3.77
N SER A 276 13.59 5.81 -2.66
CA SER A 276 13.71 4.38 -2.34
C SER A 276 12.33 3.78 -2.08
N LEU A 277 12.14 2.54 -2.53
CA LEU A 277 10.91 1.76 -2.41
C LEU A 277 11.23 0.34 -1.95
N GLY A 278 10.75 -0.02 -0.76
CA GLY A 278 10.64 -1.41 -0.32
C GLY A 278 9.30 -2.00 -0.73
N MET A 279 9.30 -3.26 -1.18
CA MET A 279 8.09 -3.96 -1.60
C MET A 279 8.08 -5.42 -1.14
N THR A 280 6.91 -5.91 -0.74
CA THR A 280 6.63 -7.33 -0.51
C THR A 280 5.42 -7.76 -1.33
N MET A 281 5.49 -8.87 -2.03
CA MET A 281 4.42 -9.35 -2.91
C MET A 281 4.46 -10.87 -3.05
N ASN A 282 3.29 -11.50 -3.23
CA ASN A 282 3.26 -12.92 -3.58
C ASN A 282 3.85 -13.17 -4.99
N THR A 283 4.42 -14.35 -5.22
CA THR A 283 5.16 -14.65 -6.45
C THR A 283 4.28 -14.64 -7.70
N ARG A 284 3.01 -15.01 -7.61
CA ARG A 284 2.06 -14.90 -8.73
C ARG A 284 1.90 -13.47 -9.20
N ARG A 285 1.53 -12.56 -8.30
CA ARG A 285 1.32 -11.15 -8.65
C ARG A 285 2.62 -10.48 -9.04
N PHE A 286 3.74 -10.83 -8.40
CA PHE A 286 5.05 -10.31 -8.77
C PHE A 286 5.39 -10.66 -10.23
N MET A 287 5.06 -11.86 -10.70
CA MET A 287 5.26 -12.27 -12.09
C MET A 287 4.41 -11.47 -13.10
N ASP A 288 3.15 -11.19 -12.75
CA ASP A 288 2.30 -10.30 -13.57
C ASP A 288 2.94 -8.91 -13.64
N MET A 289 3.41 -8.39 -12.50
CA MET A 289 4.08 -7.09 -12.42
C MET A 289 5.39 -7.06 -13.21
N LEU A 290 6.20 -8.13 -13.21
CA LEU A 290 7.39 -8.24 -14.05
C LEU A 290 7.04 -8.09 -15.54
N THR A 291 5.93 -8.70 -15.98
CA THR A 291 5.41 -8.56 -17.35
C THR A 291 5.01 -7.12 -17.62
N GLU A 292 4.26 -6.48 -16.71
CA GLU A 292 3.85 -5.08 -16.83
C GLU A 292 5.07 -4.13 -16.87
N TRP A 293 6.05 -4.30 -15.98
CA TRP A 293 7.23 -3.45 -15.90
C TRP A 293 8.12 -3.57 -17.14
N GLN A 294 8.42 -4.79 -17.59
CA GLN A 294 9.23 -5.01 -18.80
C GLN A 294 8.50 -4.59 -20.10
N SER A 295 7.18 -4.37 -20.02
CA SER A 295 6.36 -3.87 -21.13
C SER A 295 6.08 -2.36 -21.04
N SER A 296 6.60 -1.66 -20.02
CA SER A 296 6.37 -0.22 -19.82
C SER A 296 6.93 0.64 -20.96
N GLU A 297 6.30 1.77 -21.26
CA GLU A 297 6.86 2.81 -22.14
C GLU A 297 8.09 3.49 -21.51
N LEU A 298 8.17 3.56 -20.17
CA LEU A 298 9.30 4.12 -19.43
C LEU A 298 10.51 3.18 -19.47
N ALA A 299 11.63 3.62 -20.04
CA ALA A 299 12.85 2.82 -20.11
C ALA A 299 13.36 2.42 -18.71
N GLU A 300 13.28 3.34 -17.75
CA GLU A 300 13.66 3.07 -16.36
C GLU A 300 12.88 1.88 -15.78
N VAL A 301 11.56 1.86 -15.93
CA VAL A 301 10.70 0.78 -15.41
C VAL A 301 11.02 -0.55 -16.11
N ARG A 302 11.30 -0.55 -17.41
CA ARG A 302 11.72 -1.78 -18.12
C ARG A 302 13.01 -2.35 -17.56
N ILE A 303 14.00 -1.48 -17.34
CA ILE A 303 15.31 -1.87 -16.78
C ILE A 303 15.12 -2.41 -15.36
N LEU A 304 14.37 -1.71 -14.52
CA LEU A 304 14.08 -2.12 -13.15
C LEU A 304 13.33 -3.45 -13.11
N GLY A 305 12.35 -3.67 -14.00
CA GLY A 305 11.65 -4.93 -14.12
C GLY A 305 12.58 -6.10 -14.48
N ARG A 306 13.54 -5.89 -15.39
CA ARG A 306 14.52 -6.91 -15.74
C ARG A 306 15.46 -7.23 -14.58
N VAL A 307 15.97 -6.21 -13.89
CA VAL A 307 16.86 -6.40 -12.73
C VAL A 307 16.11 -7.07 -11.58
N ALA A 308 14.87 -6.66 -11.32
CA ALA A 308 14.01 -7.28 -10.31
C ALA A 308 13.77 -8.77 -10.59
N GLN A 309 13.58 -9.15 -11.86
CA GLN A 309 13.45 -10.56 -12.24
C GLN A 309 14.73 -11.34 -11.91
N LEU A 310 15.90 -10.81 -12.25
CA LEU A 310 17.19 -11.47 -11.99
C LEU A 310 17.44 -11.67 -10.49
N GLU A 311 17.11 -10.69 -9.66
CA GLU A 311 17.23 -10.80 -8.20
C GLU A 311 16.20 -11.78 -7.63
N ALA A 312 14.94 -11.73 -8.09
CA ALA A 312 13.90 -12.64 -7.63
C ALA A 312 14.19 -14.11 -7.99
N MET A 313 14.86 -14.38 -9.12
CA MET A 313 15.33 -15.72 -9.51
C MET A 313 16.38 -16.30 -8.56
N LYS A 314 17.07 -15.49 -7.75
CA LYS A 314 17.99 -16.01 -6.70
C LYS A 314 17.23 -16.63 -5.53
N ILE A 315 15.96 -16.25 -5.32
CA ILE A 315 15.09 -16.75 -4.26
C ILE A 315 14.16 -17.86 -4.76
N SER A 316 13.56 -17.66 -5.94
CA SER A 316 12.62 -18.61 -6.53
C SER A 316 12.88 -18.74 -8.04
N PRO A 317 13.92 -19.51 -8.42
CA PRO A 317 14.39 -19.56 -9.81
C PRO A 317 13.33 -20.07 -10.77
N THR A 318 12.57 -21.09 -10.37
CA THR A 318 11.61 -21.75 -11.25
C THR A 318 10.35 -20.91 -11.43
N LEU A 319 9.90 -20.25 -10.36
CA LEU A 319 8.76 -19.33 -10.47
C LEU A 319 9.13 -18.06 -11.23
N MET A 320 10.28 -17.45 -10.94
CA MET A 320 10.63 -16.11 -11.44
C MET A 320 11.29 -16.11 -12.82
N LYS A 321 11.56 -17.28 -13.42
CA LYS A 321 12.02 -17.35 -14.81
C LYS A 321 10.97 -16.89 -15.84
N HIS A 322 9.69 -16.89 -15.46
CA HIS A 322 8.59 -16.38 -16.27
C HIS A 322 8.27 -14.91 -15.93
N GLY A 323 7.42 -14.27 -16.73
CA GLY A 323 7.07 -12.84 -16.56
C GLY A 323 7.98 -11.90 -17.36
N GLY A 324 8.22 -12.23 -18.63
CA GLY A 324 8.98 -11.38 -19.55
C GLY A 324 8.13 -10.29 -20.23
N ARG A 325 8.78 -9.48 -21.06
CA ARG A 325 8.08 -8.48 -21.89
C ARG A 325 6.97 -9.11 -22.73
N SER A 326 5.80 -8.48 -22.74
CA SER A 326 4.68 -8.80 -23.59
C SER A 326 4.51 -7.72 -24.66
N GLU A 327 4.70 -8.08 -25.93
CA GLU A 327 4.51 -7.13 -27.04
C GLU A 327 3.06 -6.64 -27.14
N PHE A 328 2.10 -7.48 -26.77
CA PHE A 328 0.71 -7.04 -26.64
C PHE A 328 0.61 -5.89 -25.65
N VAL A 329 1.01 -6.09 -24.39
CA VAL A 329 0.93 -5.06 -23.34
C VAL A 329 1.71 -3.80 -23.73
N ALA A 330 2.91 -3.96 -24.30
CA ALA A 330 3.78 -2.86 -24.67
C ALA A 330 3.23 -2.01 -25.82
N SER A 331 2.45 -2.58 -26.74
CA SER A 331 1.84 -1.85 -27.86
C SER A 331 0.58 -1.07 -27.47
N GLN A 332 -0.11 -1.47 -26.39
CA GLN A 332 -1.41 -0.88 -26.04
C GLN A 332 -1.40 0.64 -25.78
N PRO A 333 -0.40 1.23 -25.10
CA PRO A 333 -0.40 2.68 -24.85
C PRO A 333 -0.35 3.52 -26.13
N GLU A 334 0.50 3.14 -27.09
CA GLU A 334 0.62 3.79 -28.39
C GLU A 334 -0.68 3.67 -29.19
N ILE A 335 -1.23 2.46 -29.30
CA ILE A 335 -2.52 2.22 -29.97
C ILE A 335 -3.62 3.11 -29.37
N ARG A 336 -3.70 3.21 -28.03
CA ARG A 336 -4.69 4.07 -27.37
C ARG A 336 -4.48 5.55 -27.67
N ARG A 337 -3.23 6.02 -27.70
CA ARG A 337 -2.88 7.41 -28.02
C ARG A 337 -3.25 7.76 -29.46
N GLU A 338 -2.99 6.88 -30.41
CA GLU A 338 -3.39 7.05 -31.81
C GLU A 338 -4.92 7.08 -31.97
N LEU A 339 -5.63 6.15 -31.34
CA LEU A 339 -7.09 6.12 -31.35
C LEU A 339 -7.68 7.39 -30.72
N PHE A 340 -7.11 7.85 -29.61
CA PHE A 340 -7.52 9.10 -28.97
C PHE A 340 -7.36 10.29 -29.92
N ASN A 341 -6.17 10.47 -30.50
CA ASN A 341 -5.90 11.56 -31.46
C ASN A 341 -6.80 11.49 -32.71
N LYS A 342 -7.22 10.28 -33.10
CA LYS A 342 -8.11 10.07 -34.26
C LYS A 342 -9.58 10.34 -33.95
N MET A 343 -10.04 10.01 -32.74
CA MET A 343 -11.47 9.91 -32.41
C MET A 343 -11.96 10.99 -31.44
N VAL A 344 -11.05 11.69 -30.75
CA VAL A 344 -11.40 12.60 -29.65
C VAL A 344 -10.73 13.95 -29.86
N ASP A 345 -11.55 14.99 -29.96
CA ASP A 345 -11.07 16.36 -29.95
C ASP A 345 -10.61 16.74 -28.53
N SER A 346 -9.38 17.22 -28.42
CA SER A 346 -8.84 17.67 -27.13
C SER A 346 -9.22 19.13 -26.88
N PRO A 347 -9.89 19.46 -25.76
CA PRO A 347 -10.13 20.85 -25.41
C PRO A 347 -8.80 21.55 -25.11
N GLN A 348 -8.75 22.85 -25.42
CA GLN A 348 -7.65 23.69 -24.94
C GLN A 348 -7.75 23.82 -23.42
N ILE A 349 -6.66 23.47 -22.74
CA ILE A 349 -6.56 23.58 -21.28
C ILE A 349 -5.71 24.79 -20.96
N THR A 350 -6.26 25.72 -20.19
CA THR A 350 -5.51 26.85 -19.64
C THR A 350 -4.61 26.36 -18.52
N TYR A 351 -3.32 26.61 -18.63
CA TYR A 351 -2.37 26.29 -17.57
C TYR A 351 -2.40 27.36 -16.49
N GLU A 352 -2.99 27.04 -15.34
CA GLU A 352 -3.15 27.99 -14.24
C GLU A 352 -3.17 27.30 -12.86
N ASN A 353 -3.11 28.13 -11.81
CA ASN A 353 -3.33 27.68 -10.45
C ASN A 353 -4.79 27.22 -10.28
N THR A 354 -5.00 25.92 -10.07
CA THR A 354 -6.32 25.28 -10.03
C THR A 354 -6.61 24.75 -8.61
N PRO A 355 -7.84 24.89 -8.10
CA PRO A 355 -8.24 24.26 -6.84
C PRO A 355 -8.23 22.73 -6.94
N LEU A 356 -8.04 22.07 -5.81
CA LEU A 356 -8.15 20.61 -5.73
C LEU A 356 -9.63 20.21 -5.78
N LYS A 357 -9.96 19.19 -6.58
CA LYS A 357 -11.34 18.79 -6.84
C LYS A 357 -11.49 17.28 -6.95
N SER A 358 -12.55 16.74 -6.35
CA SER A 358 -13.03 15.37 -6.58
C SER A 358 -14.54 15.38 -6.77
N GLU A 359 -15.00 14.84 -7.90
CA GLU A 359 -16.43 14.77 -8.25
C GLU A 359 -16.88 13.34 -8.45
N MET A 360 -18.00 12.95 -7.84
CA MET A 360 -18.65 11.69 -8.09
C MET A 360 -19.28 11.72 -9.49
N ILE A 361 -18.69 10.98 -10.42
CA ILE A 361 -19.15 10.91 -11.82
C ILE A 361 -20.13 9.76 -12.07
N SER A 362 -20.17 8.76 -11.18
CA SER A 362 -21.08 7.62 -11.29
C SER A 362 -21.23 6.90 -9.95
N HIS A 363 -22.38 6.28 -9.71
CA HIS A 363 -22.58 5.33 -8.63
C HIS A 363 -23.59 4.24 -9.01
N THR A 364 -23.58 3.11 -8.31
CA THR A 364 -24.58 2.05 -8.49
C THR A 364 -25.99 2.60 -8.22
N PRO A 365 -26.98 2.36 -9.11
CA PRO A 365 -28.36 2.73 -8.84
C PRO A 365 -28.89 2.06 -7.56
N LYS A 366 -29.63 2.82 -6.74
CA LYS A 366 -30.16 2.35 -5.44
C LYS A 366 -29.07 1.80 -4.50
N LEU A 367 -27.91 2.46 -4.47
CA LEU A 367 -26.74 1.99 -3.73
C LEU A 367 -27.07 1.73 -2.25
N GLU A 368 -27.75 2.66 -1.59
CA GLU A 368 -28.15 2.50 -0.19
C GLU A 368 -29.01 1.26 0.02
N GLU A 369 -30.05 1.05 -0.79
CA GLU A 369 -30.92 -0.13 -0.65
C GLU A 369 -30.16 -1.44 -0.83
N ASN A 370 -29.20 -1.49 -1.75
CA ASN A 370 -28.36 -2.68 -1.95
C ASN A 370 -27.53 -2.99 -0.70
N ILE A 371 -26.93 -1.97 -0.08
CA ILE A 371 -26.12 -2.14 1.14
C ILE A 371 -27.00 -2.59 2.30
N LEU A 372 -28.12 -1.91 2.55
CA LEU A 372 -29.04 -2.24 3.65
C LEU A 372 -29.65 -3.64 3.47
N ALA A 373 -29.98 -4.04 2.24
CA ALA A 373 -30.41 -5.40 1.95
C ALA A 373 -29.30 -6.42 2.23
N SER A 374 -28.03 -6.09 1.94
CA SER A 374 -26.88 -6.94 2.23
C SER A 374 -26.66 -7.16 3.72
N ILE A 375 -26.79 -6.09 4.52
CA ILE A 375 -26.75 -6.16 5.99
C ILE A 375 -27.82 -7.13 6.51
N LEU A 376 -29.05 -7.04 5.99
CA LEU A 376 -30.15 -7.92 6.40
C LEU A 376 -30.05 -9.35 5.84
N PHE A 377 -29.25 -9.58 4.79
CA PHE A 377 -29.30 -10.83 4.03
C PHE A 377 -28.93 -12.05 4.88
N HIS A 378 -27.99 -11.91 5.83
CA HIS A 378 -27.64 -13.00 6.74
C HIS A 378 -28.86 -13.45 7.58
N GLY A 379 -29.62 -12.50 8.13
CA GLY A 379 -30.83 -12.78 8.92
C GLY A 379 -31.98 -13.38 8.11
N SER A 380 -31.92 -13.34 6.78
CA SER A 380 -32.94 -13.95 5.92
C SER A 380 -32.99 -15.48 6.03
N ASN A 381 -31.89 -16.12 6.44
CA ASN A 381 -31.77 -17.59 6.49
C ASN A 381 -32.25 -18.29 5.20
N GLY A 382 -32.02 -17.66 4.04
CA GLY A 382 -32.43 -18.19 2.72
C GLY A 382 -33.93 -18.12 2.42
N SER A 383 -34.74 -17.51 3.29
CA SER A 383 -36.20 -17.41 3.11
C SER A 383 -36.64 -16.38 2.07
N ILE A 384 -35.76 -15.47 1.67
CA ILE A 384 -36.02 -14.44 0.66
C ILE A 384 -34.78 -14.26 -0.23
N SER A 385 -35.01 -14.14 -1.54
CA SER A 385 -33.94 -13.81 -2.48
C SER A 385 -33.43 -12.39 -2.27
N PHE A 386 -32.15 -12.13 -2.55
CA PHE A 386 -31.55 -10.81 -2.44
C PHE A 386 -32.33 -9.71 -3.18
N ASP A 387 -32.78 -9.97 -4.40
CA ASP A 387 -33.56 -9.02 -5.22
C ASP A 387 -34.88 -8.59 -4.55
N ASN A 388 -35.68 -9.56 -4.10
CA ASN A 388 -36.89 -9.28 -3.32
C ASN A 388 -36.60 -8.51 -2.01
N LEU A 389 -35.46 -8.76 -1.36
CA LEU A 389 -35.05 -8.04 -0.16
C LEU A 389 -34.72 -6.57 -0.47
N ILE A 390 -34.02 -6.29 -1.58
CA ILE A 390 -33.80 -4.92 -2.07
C ILE A 390 -35.15 -4.21 -2.29
N GLY A 391 -36.12 -4.89 -2.92
CA GLY A 391 -37.47 -4.35 -3.12
C GLY A 391 -38.19 -4.01 -1.82
N LYS A 392 -38.03 -4.84 -0.78
CA LYS A 392 -38.56 -4.57 0.56
C LYS A 392 -37.89 -3.36 1.21
N VAL A 393 -36.56 -3.29 1.18
CA VAL A 393 -35.77 -2.17 1.73
C VAL A 393 -36.09 -0.86 1.01
N PHE A 394 -36.30 -0.90 -0.31
CA PHE A 394 -36.72 0.28 -1.07
C PHE A 394 -38.05 0.86 -0.57
N SER A 395 -38.96 0.00 -0.09
CA SER A 395 -40.28 0.40 0.43
C SER A 395 -40.24 0.82 1.91
N MET A 396 -39.09 0.72 2.59
CA MET A 396 -38.94 1.13 3.99
C MET A 396 -38.84 2.65 4.12
N ASN A 397 -39.29 3.16 5.26
CA ASN A 397 -39.13 4.58 5.60
C ASN A 397 -37.70 4.88 6.07
N ALA A 398 -37.39 6.17 6.27
CA ALA A 398 -36.05 6.61 6.67
C ALA A 398 -35.61 6.08 8.04
N GLU A 399 -36.53 5.93 8.99
CA GLU A 399 -36.24 5.42 10.34
C GLU A 399 -35.82 3.95 10.30
N GLN A 400 -36.54 3.13 9.55
CA GLN A 400 -36.22 1.71 9.35
C GLN A 400 -34.89 1.53 8.63
N LYS A 401 -34.63 2.31 7.57
CA LYS A 401 -33.33 2.27 6.87
C LYS A 401 -32.19 2.70 7.80
N ARG A 402 -32.42 3.71 8.63
CA ARG A 402 -31.47 4.17 9.64
C ARG A 402 -31.18 3.12 10.70
N GLU A 403 -32.19 2.40 11.18
CA GLU A 403 -32.03 1.29 12.13
C GLU A 403 -31.08 0.22 11.58
N ILE A 404 -31.24 -0.18 10.32
CA ILE A 404 -30.37 -1.15 9.64
C ILE A 404 -28.93 -0.60 9.50
N ALA A 405 -28.77 0.67 9.14
CA ALA A 405 -27.45 1.29 9.05
C ALA A 405 -26.75 1.37 10.43
N MET A 406 -27.50 1.68 11.48
CA MET A 406 -27.01 1.69 12.86
C MET A 406 -26.58 0.31 13.32
N SER A 407 -27.29 -0.76 12.96
CA SER A 407 -26.87 -2.13 13.32
C SER A 407 -25.57 -2.56 12.65
N TYR A 408 -25.20 -1.96 11.52
CA TYR A 408 -23.94 -2.24 10.84
C TYR A 408 -22.73 -1.59 11.51
N VAL A 409 -22.87 -0.36 12.00
CA VAL A 409 -21.78 0.35 12.68
C VAL A 409 -21.73 0.01 14.18
N GLY A 410 -22.89 -0.21 14.82
CA GLY A 410 -22.99 -0.62 16.21
C GLY A 410 -22.10 0.20 17.16
N ASP A 411 -21.42 -0.51 18.06
CA ASP A 411 -20.43 0.02 19.00
C ASP A 411 -18.98 -0.19 18.51
N MET A 412 -18.73 -0.11 17.20
CA MET A 412 -17.39 -0.30 16.61
C MET A 412 -16.31 0.45 17.39
N GLY A 413 -15.31 -0.29 17.86
CA GLY A 413 -14.11 0.24 18.49
C GLY A 413 -13.11 0.79 17.47
N VAL A 414 -12.07 1.46 17.99
CA VAL A 414 -11.02 2.14 17.18
C VAL A 414 -10.19 1.18 16.30
N HIS A 415 -10.27 -0.12 16.54
CA HIS A 415 -9.53 -1.15 15.79
C HIS A 415 -10.44 -2.11 15.03
N ASP A 416 -11.75 -1.92 15.10
CA ASP A 416 -12.70 -2.75 14.37
C ASP A 416 -12.70 -2.38 12.89
N LEU A 417 -12.88 -3.38 12.04
CA LEU A 417 -12.96 -3.19 10.60
C LEU A 417 -14.43 -3.16 10.17
N PHE A 418 -14.75 -2.25 9.25
CA PHE A 418 -16.01 -2.29 8.53
C PHE A 418 -16.21 -3.66 7.88
N GLU A 419 -17.35 -4.30 8.18
CA GLU A 419 -17.63 -5.64 7.66
C GLU A 419 -17.85 -5.62 6.15
N LYS A 420 -17.42 -6.70 5.49
CA LYS A 420 -17.54 -6.88 4.03
C LYS A 420 -18.98 -6.93 3.52
N VAL A 421 -19.98 -7.09 4.39
CA VAL A 421 -21.39 -7.11 3.98
C VAL A 421 -21.79 -5.79 3.30
N ALA A 422 -21.10 -4.68 3.55
CA ALA A 422 -21.33 -3.42 2.86
C ALA A 422 -20.47 -3.20 1.60
N GLU A 423 -19.63 -4.16 1.19
CA GLU A 423 -18.88 -4.14 -0.09
C GLU A 423 -19.81 -4.43 -1.30
N VAL A 424 -20.95 -3.74 -1.38
CA VAL A 424 -21.97 -3.93 -2.44
C VAL A 424 -22.15 -2.63 -3.23
N GLY A 425 -22.07 -2.75 -4.56
CA GLY A 425 -22.11 -1.61 -5.46
C GLY A 425 -20.80 -0.81 -5.47
N ASN A 426 -20.77 0.27 -6.24
CA ASN A 426 -19.58 1.13 -6.36
C ASN A 426 -19.96 2.60 -6.55
N VAL A 427 -19.01 3.46 -6.22
CA VAL A 427 -18.96 4.89 -6.55
C VAL A 427 -17.68 5.17 -7.34
N THR A 428 -17.76 6.05 -8.33
CA THR A 428 -16.64 6.45 -9.17
C THR A 428 -16.44 7.95 -9.07
N PHE A 429 -15.21 8.36 -8.77
CA PHE A 429 -14.81 9.76 -8.68
C PHE A 429 -13.80 10.13 -9.77
N GLU A 430 -13.93 11.32 -10.33
CA GLU A 430 -12.86 11.99 -11.07
C GLU A 430 -12.17 13.00 -10.15
N ARG A 431 -10.87 12.80 -9.91
CA ARG A 431 -10.01 13.70 -9.12
C ARG A 431 -9.16 14.55 -10.05
N VAL A 432 -9.06 15.83 -9.74
CA VAL A 432 -8.07 16.78 -10.28
C VAL A 432 -7.35 17.40 -9.09
N TYR A 433 -6.10 16.98 -8.87
CA TYR A 433 -5.34 17.34 -7.68
C TYR A 433 -3.83 17.29 -7.91
N ASP A 434 -3.05 17.81 -6.97
CA ASP A 434 -1.58 17.81 -7.09
C ASP A 434 -1.00 16.38 -7.03
N ILE A 435 0.09 16.16 -7.77
CA ILE A 435 0.81 14.88 -7.81
C ILE A 435 1.27 14.43 -6.40
N GLY A 436 1.53 15.36 -5.49
CA GLY A 436 1.85 15.07 -4.10
C GLY A 436 0.71 14.35 -3.36
N ALA A 437 -0.52 14.84 -3.51
CA ALA A 437 -1.74 14.20 -2.99
C ALA A 437 -2.01 12.87 -3.68
N MET A 438 -1.84 12.82 -5.02
CA MET A 438 -1.98 11.59 -5.80
C MET A 438 -1.06 10.49 -5.27
N ARG A 439 0.23 10.80 -5.08
CA ARG A 439 1.22 9.87 -4.53
C ARG A 439 0.78 9.26 -3.20
N ASP A 440 0.11 10.03 -2.35
CA ASP A 440 -0.29 9.57 -1.02
C ASP A 440 -1.62 8.80 -1.06
N LEU A 441 -2.57 9.18 -1.90
CA LEU A 441 -3.87 8.51 -2.07
C LEU A 441 -3.82 7.27 -2.95
N GLN A 442 -2.85 7.15 -3.88
CA GLN A 442 -2.65 5.94 -4.68
C GLN A 442 -2.45 4.70 -3.79
N ARG A 443 -1.99 4.89 -2.55
CA ARG A 443 -1.82 3.81 -1.55
C ARG A 443 -3.14 3.20 -1.06
N GLN A 444 -4.29 3.73 -1.47
CA GLN A 444 -5.60 3.13 -1.22
C GLN A 444 -5.82 1.94 -2.16
N ARG A 445 -5.31 0.77 -1.76
CA ARG A 445 -5.19 -0.41 -2.62
C ARG A 445 -6.51 -1.13 -2.91
N GLY A 446 -7.57 -0.87 -2.13
CA GLY A 446 -8.90 -1.40 -2.45
C GLY A 446 -9.48 -0.75 -3.72
N ASP A 447 -9.06 0.47 -4.03
CA ASP A 447 -9.56 1.22 -5.17
C ASP A 447 -9.16 0.59 -6.51
N ARG A 448 -10.05 0.71 -7.48
CA ARG A 448 -9.71 0.57 -8.90
C ARG A 448 -9.31 1.92 -9.43
N GLN A 449 -8.08 2.03 -9.90
CA GLN A 449 -7.42 3.30 -10.19
C GLN A 449 -7.07 3.41 -11.68
N GLN A 450 -7.47 4.51 -12.31
CA GLN A 450 -7.09 4.90 -13.66
C GLN A 450 -6.41 6.27 -13.60
N LEU A 451 -5.08 6.24 -13.62
CA LEU A 451 -4.25 7.43 -13.59
C LEU A 451 -4.02 7.95 -15.01
N GLY A 452 -4.20 9.26 -15.21
CA GLY A 452 -3.79 9.93 -16.44
C GLY A 452 -2.27 9.99 -16.58
N ASN A 453 -1.77 10.27 -17.78
CA ASN A 453 -0.34 10.53 -17.95
C ASN A 453 0.06 11.79 -17.18
N TYR A 454 1.33 11.84 -16.78
CA TYR A 454 1.93 12.98 -16.07
C TYR A 454 2.11 14.15 -17.03
N THR A 455 1.00 14.82 -17.28
CA THR A 455 0.90 15.97 -18.17
C THR A 455 0.79 17.24 -17.34
N VAL A 456 1.43 18.31 -17.81
CA VAL A 456 1.34 19.62 -17.17
C VAL A 456 0.04 20.31 -17.60
N VAL A 457 -1.09 19.93 -16.98
CA VAL A 457 -2.43 20.50 -17.25
C VAL A 457 -2.78 21.70 -16.37
N GLY A 458 -2.13 21.81 -15.21
CA GLY A 458 -2.30 22.89 -14.25
C GLY A 458 -1.35 22.70 -13.08
N TYR A 459 -1.50 23.52 -12.04
CA TYR A 459 -0.79 23.36 -10.78
C TYR A 459 -1.65 23.82 -9.61
N HIS A 460 -1.31 23.37 -8.41
CA HIS A 460 -1.92 23.83 -7.18
C HIS A 460 -0.84 24.47 -6.30
N MET A 461 -0.99 25.76 -6.04
CA MET A 461 -0.14 26.51 -5.12
C MET A 461 -0.87 26.68 -3.79
N ARG A 462 -0.26 26.19 -2.70
CA ARG A 462 -0.83 26.36 -1.37
C ARG A 462 -0.78 27.82 -0.93
N PRO A 463 -1.79 28.32 -0.18
CA PRO A 463 -1.83 29.70 0.28
C PRO A 463 -0.58 30.13 1.05
N GLU A 464 0.02 29.23 1.82
CA GLU A 464 1.20 29.58 2.62
C GLU A 464 2.41 29.94 1.75
N ILE A 465 2.50 29.49 0.49
CA ILE A 465 3.56 29.90 -0.45
C ILE A 465 3.46 31.40 -0.76
N GLU A 466 2.23 31.91 -0.89
CA GLU A 466 1.99 33.34 -1.04
C GLU A 466 2.25 34.09 0.27
N GLU A 467 1.82 33.55 1.41
CA GLU A 467 2.01 34.17 2.73
C GLU A 467 3.49 34.29 3.13
N ILE A 468 4.37 33.41 2.64
CA ILE A 468 5.84 33.52 2.83
C ILE A 468 6.54 34.36 1.76
N GLY A 469 5.77 34.98 0.86
CA GLY A 469 6.23 35.91 -0.17
C GLY A 469 7.01 35.23 -1.30
N LEU A 470 6.64 34.01 -1.69
CA LEU A 470 7.31 33.25 -2.76
C LEU A 470 6.41 32.96 -3.98
N LYS A 471 5.19 33.54 -4.03
CA LYS A 471 4.24 33.37 -5.12
C LYS A 471 4.85 33.56 -6.52
N LYS A 472 5.49 34.71 -6.76
CA LYS A 472 6.05 35.04 -8.08
C LYS A 472 7.10 34.03 -8.52
N GLU A 473 8.02 33.65 -7.63
CA GLU A 473 9.07 32.67 -7.93
C GLU A 473 8.48 31.28 -8.21
N PHE A 474 7.42 30.91 -7.49
CA PHE A 474 6.68 29.67 -7.71
C PHE A 474 6.00 29.65 -9.08
N GLU A 475 5.26 30.71 -9.43
CA GLU A 475 4.56 30.84 -10.71
C GLU A 475 5.55 30.88 -11.90
N GLU A 476 6.68 31.58 -11.75
CA GLU A 476 7.75 31.58 -12.75
C GLU A 476 8.32 30.17 -12.99
N LEU A 477 8.57 29.40 -11.92
CA LEU A 477 9.03 28.02 -12.04
C LEU A 477 7.98 27.12 -12.70
N MET A 478 6.69 27.24 -12.34
CA MET A 478 5.59 26.51 -12.98
C MET A 478 5.52 26.78 -14.48
N ASN A 479 5.71 28.03 -14.91
CA ASN A 479 5.74 28.39 -16.32
C ASN A 479 6.91 27.72 -17.06
N LYS A 480 8.11 27.67 -16.46
CA LYS A 480 9.27 26.96 -17.03
C LYS A 480 9.03 25.45 -17.12
N VAL A 481 8.36 24.86 -16.13
CA VAL A 481 7.93 23.45 -16.14
C VAL A 481 7.01 23.18 -17.33
N LYS A 482 6.00 24.04 -17.56
CA LYS A 482 5.10 23.94 -18.71
C LYS A 482 5.86 24.05 -20.04
N GLU A 483 6.71 25.07 -20.17
CA GLU A 483 7.49 25.33 -21.39
C GLU A 483 8.37 24.13 -21.75
N LEU A 484 9.15 23.60 -20.79
CA LEU A 484 10.01 22.45 -21.05
C LEU A 484 9.19 21.20 -21.38
N HIS A 485 8.13 20.92 -20.63
CA HIS A 485 7.27 19.77 -20.87
C HIS A 485 6.63 19.81 -22.28
N ASP A 486 6.10 20.95 -22.69
CA ASP A 486 5.50 21.11 -24.02
C ASP A 486 6.54 20.96 -25.13
N LYS A 487 7.68 21.65 -25.00
CA LYS A 487 8.78 21.57 -25.97
C LYS A 487 9.26 20.13 -26.15
N MET A 488 9.37 19.36 -25.07
CA MET A 488 9.71 17.93 -25.13
C MET A 488 8.63 17.13 -25.88
N LYS A 489 7.35 17.38 -25.60
CA LYS A 489 6.24 16.70 -26.29
C LYS A 489 6.17 17.06 -27.77
N GLU A 490 6.39 18.32 -28.15
CA GLU A 490 6.32 18.79 -29.53
C GLU A 490 7.31 18.07 -30.45
N VAL A 491 8.50 17.76 -29.93
CA VAL A 491 9.55 17.06 -30.69
C VAL A 491 9.58 15.55 -30.43
N GLY A 492 8.54 14.99 -29.79
CA GLY A 492 8.30 13.54 -29.68
C GLY A 492 8.81 12.86 -28.40
N TYR A 493 9.40 13.58 -27.44
CA TYR A 493 9.83 13.03 -26.15
C TYR A 493 8.68 12.90 -25.14
N HIS A 494 7.54 12.36 -25.57
CA HIS A 494 6.33 12.29 -24.74
C HIS A 494 6.53 11.55 -23.41
N ILE A 495 7.28 10.46 -23.43
CA ILE A 495 7.53 9.63 -22.24
C ILE A 495 8.53 10.28 -21.28
N ALA A 496 9.60 10.87 -21.81
CA ALA A 496 10.57 11.58 -20.99
C ALA A 496 9.99 12.88 -20.40
N ALA A 497 9.02 13.51 -21.08
CA ALA A 497 8.33 14.69 -20.58
C ALA A 497 7.57 14.42 -19.27
N GLU A 498 7.16 13.16 -19.00
CA GLU A 498 6.48 12.78 -17.75
C GLU A 498 7.36 12.91 -16.50
N TYR A 499 8.66 13.14 -16.66
CA TYR A 499 9.62 13.38 -15.58
C TYR A 499 9.73 14.86 -15.18
N VAL A 500 9.25 15.77 -16.03
CA VAL A 500 9.33 17.24 -15.87
C VAL A 500 8.39 17.79 -14.77
N PRO A 501 7.14 17.30 -14.61
CA PRO A 501 6.22 17.86 -13.62
C PRO A 501 6.77 17.85 -12.18
N LEU A 502 6.48 18.90 -11.44
CA LEU A 502 6.69 18.96 -10.00
C LEU A 502 5.47 18.41 -9.28
N MET A 503 5.61 18.04 -8.00
CA MET A 503 4.49 17.52 -7.20
C MET A 503 3.30 18.50 -7.11
N ALA A 504 3.52 19.80 -7.34
CA ALA A 504 2.49 20.83 -7.42
C ALA A 504 1.61 20.71 -8.66
N ASN A 505 2.10 20.11 -9.75
CA ASN A 505 1.31 19.99 -10.96
C ASN A 505 0.10 19.09 -10.74
N THR A 506 -1.03 19.47 -11.33
CA THR A 506 -2.27 18.72 -11.17
C THR A 506 -2.35 17.56 -12.16
N ILE A 507 -2.96 16.46 -11.73
CA ILE A 507 -3.16 15.26 -12.52
C ILE A 507 -4.61 14.79 -12.42
N ARG A 508 -5.11 14.18 -13.50
CA ARG A 508 -6.41 13.51 -13.52
C ARG A 508 -6.28 12.08 -13.03
N HIS A 509 -7.10 11.70 -12.07
CA HIS A 509 -7.14 10.35 -11.53
C HIS A 509 -8.59 9.92 -11.31
N VAL A 510 -9.02 8.89 -12.04
CA VAL A 510 -10.34 8.29 -11.84
C VAL A 510 -10.19 7.11 -10.89
N VAL A 511 -10.98 7.11 -9.82
CA VAL A 511 -11.02 6.02 -8.83
C VAL A 511 -12.43 5.44 -8.74
N THR A 512 -12.53 4.13 -8.65
CA THR A 512 -13.79 3.43 -8.36
C THR A 512 -13.63 2.63 -7.08
N LYS A 513 -14.57 2.80 -6.17
CA LYS A 513 -14.55 2.30 -4.80
C LYS A 513 -15.86 1.62 -4.46
N ASP A 514 -15.80 0.57 -3.66
CA ASP A 514 -16.97 0.12 -2.90
C ASP A 514 -17.19 1.03 -1.66
N PRO A 515 -18.38 0.98 -1.03
CA PRO A 515 -18.69 1.81 0.13
C PRO A 515 -17.74 1.63 1.32
N VAL A 516 -17.27 0.41 1.57
CA VAL A 516 -16.35 0.12 2.69
C VAL A 516 -15.00 0.81 2.47
N GLN A 517 -14.49 0.83 1.24
CA GLN A 517 -13.29 1.60 0.90
C GLN A 517 -13.48 3.11 1.08
N CYS A 518 -14.67 3.65 0.81
CA CYS A 518 -14.99 5.05 1.10
C CYS A 518 -14.97 5.35 2.60
N PHE A 519 -15.56 4.48 3.43
CA PHE A 519 -15.60 4.65 4.88
C PHE A 519 -14.20 4.55 5.48
N TYR A 520 -13.44 3.54 5.07
CA TYR A 520 -12.05 3.36 5.49
C TYR A 520 -11.15 4.52 5.06
N GLU A 521 -11.27 5.00 3.81
CA GLU A 521 -10.47 6.15 3.37
C GLU A 521 -10.83 7.40 4.17
N ALA A 522 -12.12 7.65 4.41
CA ALA A 522 -12.57 8.78 5.21
C ALA A 522 -11.98 8.72 6.62
N GLU A 523 -12.09 7.57 7.29
CA GLU A 523 -11.55 7.38 8.64
C GLU A 523 -10.03 7.57 8.67
N LEU A 524 -9.29 6.97 7.73
CA LEU A 524 -7.83 6.99 7.75
C LEU A 524 -7.23 8.31 7.25
N ARG A 525 -7.78 8.87 6.17
CA ARG A 525 -7.15 9.95 5.39
C ARG A 525 -7.59 11.34 5.81
N THR A 526 -8.66 11.48 6.58
CA THR A 526 -9.11 12.80 7.07
C THR A 526 -8.46 13.20 8.40
N GLN A 527 -7.79 12.27 9.08
CA GLN A 527 -7.12 12.48 10.38
C GLN A 527 -6.10 13.63 10.37
N ALA A 528 -5.83 14.19 11.55
CA ALA A 528 -4.90 15.30 11.77
C ALA A 528 -3.46 15.07 11.27
N ALA A 529 -3.02 13.82 11.17
CA ALA A 529 -1.68 13.50 10.64
C ALA A 529 -1.61 13.59 9.10
N GLY A 530 -2.75 13.71 8.44
CA GLY A 530 -2.83 13.75 6.99
C GLY A 530 -2.31 15.04 6.37
N ALA A 531 -1.79 14.98 5.15
CA ALA A 531 -1.42 16.19 4.42
C ALA A 531 -2.66 16.87 3.86
N ASP A 532 -2.68 18.20 3.92
CA ASP A 532 -3.86 19.03 3.65
C ASP A 532 -4.51 18.70 2.30
N SER A 533 -3.71 18.63 1.23
CA SER A 533 -4.22 18.39 -0.13
C SER A 533 -5.03 17.10 -0.28
N TYR A 534 -4.56 15.99 0.30
CA TYR A 534 -5.31 14.74 0.20
C TYR A 534 -6.45 14.64 1.21
N ARG A 535 -6.35 15.33 2.35
CA ARG A 535 -7.45 15.44 3.32
C ARG A 535 -8.63 16.15 2.68
N GLU A 536 -8.38 17.23 1.96
CA GLU A 536 -9.40 17.97 1.21
C GLU A 536 -10.15 17.05 0.24
N ILE A 537 -9.43 16.22 -0.49
CA ILE A 537 -10.00 15.29 -1.47
C ILE A 537 -10.82 14.19 -0.79
N ALA A 538 -10.30 13.56 0.26
CA ALA A 538 -11.04 12.56 1.03
C ALA A 538 -12.32 13.15 1.65
N LEU A 539 -12.28 14.41 2.13
CA LEU A 539 -13.44 15.13 2.68
C LEU A 539 -14.49 15.44 1.61
N GLN A 540 -14.07 15.89 0.42
CA GLN A 540 -14.99 16.12 -0.71
C GLN A 540 -15.71 14.82 -1.09
N GLU A 541 -15.01 13.68 -1.08
CA GLU A 541 -15.57 12.38 -1.46
C GLU A 541 -16.55 11.84 -0.44
N ILE A 542 -16.19 11.79 0.85
CA ILE A 542 -17.09 11.22 1.87
C ILE A 542 -18.40 12.00 1.98
N LYS A 543 -18.37 13.33 1.77
CA LYS A 543 -19.59 14.16 1.73
C LYS A 543 -20.53 13.70 0.61
N GLN A 544 -20.00 13.53 -0.60
CA GLN A 544 -20.79 13.04 -1.74
C GLN A 544 -21.27 11.60 -1.54
N VAL A 545 -20.48 10.74 -0.90
CA VAL A 545 -20.91 9.36 -0.53
C VAL A 545 -22.08 9.39 0.43
N LEU A 546 -22.02 10.22 1.48
CA LEU A 546 -23.09 10.35 2.47
C LEU A 546 -24.35 11.02 1.92
N ASP A 547 -24.26 11.71 0.77
CA ASP A 547 -25.43 12.21 0.05
C ASP A 547 -26.21 11.10 -0.66
N VAL A 548 -25.52 10.06 -1.15
CA VAL A 548 -26.16 8.88 -1.74
C VAL A 548 -26.43 7.77 -0.73
N LEU A 549 -25.91 7.89 0.50
CA LEU A 549 -26.10 6.98 1.64
C LEU A 549 -26.65 7.72 2.87
N PRO A 550 -27.84 8.34 2.80
CA PRO A 550 -28.35 9.22 3.85
C PRO A 550 -28.50 8.52 5.22
N SER A 551 -28.81 7.23 5.25
CA SER A 551 -28.95 6.43 6.48
C SER A 551 -27.62 6.21 7.20
N PHE A 552 -26.48 6.47 6.56
CA PHE A 552 -25.14 6.34 7.15
C PHE A 552 -24.59 7.67 7.69
N ARG A 553 -25.27 8.80 7.46
CA ARG A 553 -24.81 10.13 7.93
C ARG A 553 -24.58 10.15 9.44
N GLY A 554 -23.43 10.66 9.85
CA GLY A 554 -23.02 10.71 11.26
C GLY A 554 -22.74 9.35 11.92
N LEU A 555 -22.75 8.23 11.16
CA LEU A 555 -22.28 6.94 11.65
C LEU A 555 -20.84 6.66 11.23
N ILE A 556 -20.45 7.14 10.04
CA ILE A 556 -19.10 6.94 9.51
C ILE A 556 -18.15 7.96 10.13
N PRO A 557 -17.02 7.55 10.73
CA PRO A 557 -16.04 8.47 11.31
C PRO A 557 -15.23 9.18 10.23
N TYR A 558 -15.17 10.50 10.30
CA TYR A 558 -14.26 11.34 9.53
C TYR A 558 -14.00 12.66 10.27
N ASP A 559 -12.83 13.26 10.05
CA ASP A 559 -12.38 14.47 10.76
C ASP A 559 -12.38 15.70 9.83
N GLU A 560 -13.40 16.55 10.00
CA GLU A 560 -13.54 17.81 9.27
C GLU A 560 -12.71 18.97 9.85
N LYS A 561 -12.07 18.78 11.00
CA LYS A 561 -11.33 19.87 11.66
C LYS A 561 -10.11 20.25 10.83
N ILE A 562 -9.90 21.55 10.68
CA ILE A 562 -8.66 22.07 10.10
C ILE A 562 -7.56 21.90 11.16
N HIS A 563 -6.45 21.30 10.76
CA HIS A 563 -5.28 21.11 11.63
C HIS A 563 -4.13 21.95 11.05
N PRO A 564 -3.89 23.18 11.56
CA PRO A 564 -2.89 24.05 10.96
C PRO A 564 -1.47 23.46 11.05
N LEU A 565 -1.17 22.79 12.17
CA LEU A 565 0.03 22.00 12.38
C LEU A 565 -0.34 20.52 12.46
N ASN A 566 -0.25 19.84 11.33
CA ASN A 566 -0.46 18.40 11.21
C ASN A 566 0.39 17.67 12.28
N ARG A 567 -0.16 16.62 12.89
CA ARG A 567 0.51 15.77 13.90
C ARG A 567 0.79 16.42 15.27
N LEU A 568 0.46 17.69 15.52
CA LEU A 568 0.65 18.28 16.86
C LEU A 568 -0.08 17.47 17.94
N ASN A 569 -1.36 17.20 17.74
CA ASN A 569 -2.19 16.40 18.64
C ASN A 569 -1.62 14.99 18.86
N GLU A 570 -1.08 14.36 17.81
CA GLU A 570 -0.44 13.04 17.90
C GLU A 570 0.80 13.09 18.80
N LYS A 571 1.67 14.09 18.63
CA LYS A 571 2.87 14.26 19.45
C LYS A 571 2.54 14.57 20.92
N VAL A 572 1.53 15.41 21.16
CA VAL A 572 1.03 15.73 22.51
C VAL A 572 0.50 14.48 23.20
N ASN A 573 -0.42 13.75 22.54
CA ASN A 573 -1.00 12.54 23.09
C ASN A 573 0.04 11.42 23.29
N GLY A 574 1.00 11.29 22.36
CA GLY A 574 2.11 10.36 22.48
C GLY A 574 3.01 10.67 23.68
N TYR A 575 3.32 11.95 23.90
CA TYR A 575 4.11 12.40 25.04
C TYR A 575 3.38 12.13 26.37
N ILE A 576 2.11 12.50 26.49
CA ILE A 576 1.29 12.24 27.68
C ILE A 576 1.27 10.74 28.00
N ARG A 577 1.06 9.88 27.00
CA ARG A 577 1.02 8.42 27.17
C ARG A 577 2.34 7.86 27.69
N ASP A 578 3.46 8.31 27.11
CA ASP A 578 4.80 7.89 27.57
C ASP A 578 5.09 8.33 29.00
N GLN A 579 4.67 9.56 29.38
CA GLN A 579 4.81 10.06 30.75
C GLN A 579 3.92 9.31 31.74
N LYS A 580 2.65 9.04 31.41
CA LYS A 580 1.75 8.22 32.24
C LYS A 580 2.33 6.81 32.46
N ARG A 581 2.84 6.18 31.40
CA ARG A 581 3.52 4.87 31.49
C ARG A 581 4.74 4.91 32.40
N LYS A 582 5.61 5.93 32.27
CA LYS A 582 6.79 6.11 33.15
C LYS A 582 6.41 6.31 34.63
N ARG A 583 5.25 6.88 34.90
CA ARG A 583 4.71 7.10 36.26
C ARG A 583 3.91 5.91 36.81
N GLY A 584 3.77 4.82 36.05
CA GLY A 584 2.95 3.66 36.46
C GLY A 584 1.44 3.95 36.50
N LEU A 585 0.98 4.94 35.75
CA LEU A 585 -0.41 5.40 35.69
C LEU A 585 -1.14 4.85 34.44
N SER A 586 -0.68 3.73 33.88
CA SER A 586 -1.21 3.17 32.62
C SER A 586 -2.47 2.36 32.82
#